data_AF-A0A918LQI3-F1
#
_entry.id   AF-A0A918LQI3-F1
#
_cell.length_a   1.000
_cell.length_b   1.000
_cell.length_c   1.000
_cell.angle_alpha   90.00
_cell.angle_beta   90.00
_cell.angle_gamma   90.00
#
_symmetry.space_group_name_H-M   'P 1'
#
loop_
_entity.id
_entity.type
_entity.pdbx_description
1 polymer ?
#
loop_
_entity_poly.entity_id
_entity_poly.type
_entity_poly.pdbx_seq_one_letter_code
_entity_poly.pdbx_strand_id
1 'polypeptide(L)'
;MPLHIACTDLDALRERCDFAAVRTIKNEPEYEDGAVVPSGLWQPLPEAVGLLLTAPQWAPPGTLVEIVRPPVPRGEELEGLAARMGDSDAAYLGQAHAKPDMVTTTENYAVGKLLGLHLDNWDKLLYGAKARGRRRLAVNHGPGSRYIILGALDAQAVCRAIHPTDYHLRYPHTNDYREHVAAGHPVQVVRIRLAPGEGYIAPTEYLLHDGSTEGQEEPSTAAFWLGRWPRGALPSLI
;
A
#
# COMPACT_ATOMS: atom_id res chain seq x y z
N MET A 1 -10.56 6.35 10.69
CA MET A 1 -9.84 5.38 9.85
C MET A 1 -10.59 5.23 8.55
N PRO A 2 -9.97 5.47 7.40
CA PRO A 2 -10.54 5.14 6.09
C PRO A 2 -9.67 4.11 5.33
N LEU A 3 -8.78 3.39 6.04
CA LEU A 3 -8.24 2.13 5.54
C LEU A 3 -9.31 1.05 5.73
N HIS A 4 -9.77 0.48 4.62
CA HIS A 4 -10.70 -0.63 4.61
C HIS A 4 -10.04 -1.85 3.97
N ILE A 5 -10.05 -2.97 4.67
CA ILE A 5 -9.51 -4.25 4.22
C ILE A 5 -10.69 -5.21 4.06
N ALA A 6 -10.83 -5.82 2.88
CA ALA A 6 -11.76 -6.92 2.70
C ALA A 6 -11.32 -8.09 3.57
N CYS A 7 -12.13 -8.43 4.55
CA CYS A 7 -11.81 -9.44 5.55
C CYS A 7 -13.08 -10.22 5.88
N THR A 8 -12.96 -11.53 5.90
CA THR A 8 -13.99 -12.50 6.28
C THR A 8 -13.61 -13.28 7.55
N ASP A 9 -12.34 -13.25 7.92
CA ASP A 9 -11.74 -13.90 9.09
C ASP A 9 -10.80 -12.91 9.81
N LEU A 10 -11.27 -12.41 10.95
CA LEU A 10 -10.54 -11.44 11.75
C LEU A 10 -9.25 -12.02 12.35
N ASP A 11 -9.24 -13.30 12.68
CA ASP A 11 -8.05 -13.93 13.26
C ASP A 11 -6.97 -14.11 12.18
N ALA A 12 -7.35 -14.52 10.96
CA ALA A 12 -6.44 -14.56 9.82
C ALA A 12 -5.85 -13.18 9.47
N LEU A 13 -6.65 -12.11 9.57
CA LEU A 13 -6.16 -10.74 9.43
C LEU A 13 -5.11 -10.44 10.52
N ARG A 14 -5.41 -10.71 11.79
CA ARG A 14 -4.53 -10.40 12.93
C ARG A 14 -3.23 -11.20 12.91
N GLU A 15 -3.25 -12.46 12.50
CA GLU A 15 -2.05 -13.33 12.39
C GLU A 15 -1.03 -12.83 11.35
N ARG A 16 -1.49 -12.02 10.39
CA ARG A 16 -0.69 -11.51 9.28
C ARG A 16 -0.33 -10.03 9.43
N CYS A 17 -0.90 -9.34 10.42
CA CYS A 17 -0.79 -7.90 10.55
C CYS A 17 -0.13 -7.47 11.85
N ASP A 18 0.78 -6.51 11.72
CA ASP A 18 1.26 -5.68 12.83
C ASP A 18 0.92 -4.22 12.53
N PHE A 19 0.90 -3.39 13.57
CA PHE A 19 0.71 -1.95 13.45
C PHE A 19 1.82 -1.18 14.16
N ALA A 20 2.07 0.04 13.71
CA ALA A 20 3.03 0.95 14.31
C ALA A 20 2.66 2.41 14.03
N ALA A 21 3.28 3.34 14.76
CA ALA A 21 3.34 4.73 14.35
C ALA A 21 4.40 4.94 13.26
N VAL A 22 4.36 6.09 12.61
CA VAL A 22 5.41 6.53 11.68
C VAL A 22 6.41 7.49 12.35
N ARG A 23 7.55 7.67 11.70
CA ARG A 23 8.55 8.71 12.01
C ARG A 23 9.00 9.40 10.73
N THR A 24 9.49 10.62 10.85
CA THR A 24 10.16 11.34 9.76
C THR A 24 11.66 11.05 9.81
N ILE A 25 12.23 10.72 8.66
CA ILE A 25 13.66 10.58 8.46
C ILE A 25 14.31 11.96 8.34
N LYS A 26 15.45 12.14 9.01
CA LYS A 26 16.32 13.31 8.87
C LYS A 26 17.76 12.84 8.80
N ASN A 27 18.49 13.29 7.78
CA ASN A 27 19.92 13.02 7.60
C ASN A 27 20.33 11.54 7.47
N GLU A 28 19.41 10.64 7.10
CA GLU A 28 19.79 9.26 6.72
C GLU A 28 20.08 9.25 5.20
N PRO A 29 21.31 8.89 4.77
CA PRO A 29 21.75 9.08 3.39
C PRO A 29 20.98 8.23 2.38
N GLU A 30 20.44 7.09 2.80
CA GLU A 30 19.67 6.16 1.97
C GLU A 30 18.29 6.70 1.58
N TYR A 31 17.76 7.65 2.35
CA TYR A 31 16.41 8.17 2.20
C TYR A 31 16.40 9.59 1.64
N GLU A 32 15.26 9.96 1.05
CA GLU A 32 14.94 11.36 0.84
C GLU A 32 14.78 12.09 2.18
N ASP A 33 15.19 13.35 2.21
CA ASP A 33 14.97 14.19 3.37
C ASP A 33 13.45 14.37 3.60
N GLY A 34 13.02 14.20 4.84
CA GLY A 34 11.59 14.25 5.19
C GLY A 34 10.79 13.00 4.80
N ALA A 35 11.42 11.91 4.34
CA ALA A 35 10.74 10.65 4.10
C ALA A 35 9.99 10.18 5.37
N VAL A 36 8.78 9.65 5.19
CA VAL A 36 7.98 9.09 6.28
C VAL A 36 8.12 7.58 6.23
N VAL A 37 8.53 6.97 7.34
CA VAL A 37 8.72 5.52 7.45
C VAL A 37 8.04 4.98 8.71
N PRO A 38 7.78 3.67 8.81
CA PRO A 38 7.42 3.07 10.08
C PRO A 38 8.46 3.36 11.18
N SER A 39 7.99 3.52 12.40
CA SER A 39 8.86 3.72 13.57
C SER A 39 9.69 2.48 13.93
N GLY A 40 9.35 1.30 13.40
CA GLY A 40 9.95 0.01 13.75
C GLY A 40 9.39 -0.61 15.04
N LEU A 41 8.59 0.15 15.81
CA LEU A 41 7.94 -0.31 17.05
C LEU A 41 6.66 -1.10 16.74
N TRP A 42 6.80 -2.18 15.98
CA TRP A 42 5.69 -3.03 15.56
C TRP A 42 5.05 -3.75 16.75
N GLN A 43 3.73 -3.76 16.75
CA GLN A 43 2.91 -4.45 17.73
C GLN A 43 1.89 -5.33 17.01
N PRO A 44 1.52 -6.49 17.59
CA PRO A 44 0.44 -7.30 17.05
C PRO A 44 -0.85 -6.50 16.90
N LEU A 45 -1.60 -6.72 15.82
CA LEU A 45 -2.85 -5.99 15.56
C LEU A 45 -3.90 -6.27 16.66
N PRO A 46 -4.32 -5.25 17.44
CA PRO A 46 -5.36 -5.40 18.44
C PRO A 46 -6.70 -5.69 17.77
N GLU A 47 -7.53 -6.54 18.39
CA GLU A 47 -8.83 -6.94 17.85
C GLU A 47 -9.73 -5.74 17.51
N ALA A 48 -9.79 -4.75 18.40
CA ALA A 48 -10.57 -3.53 18.19
C ALA A 48 -10.10 -2.74 16.95
N VAL A 49 -8.79 -2.72 16.67
CA VAL A 49 -8.26 -2.07 15.47
C VAL A 49 -8.58 -2.91 14.23
N GLY A 50 -8.46 -4.24 14.33
CA GLY A 50 -8.85 -5.16 13.25
C GLY A 50 -10.30 -5.00 12.82
N LEU A 51 -11.23 -4.91 13.78
CA LEU A 51 -12.65 -4.65 13.51
C LEU A 51 -12.89 -3.32 12.79
N LEU A 52 -12.11 -2.27 13.12
CA LEU A 52 -12.21 -0.97 12.46
C LEU A 52 -11.60 -0.98 11.04
N LEU A 53 -10.66 -1.88 10.77
CA LEU A 53 -10.08 -2.08 9.44
C LEU A 53 -11.01 -2.89 8.52
N THR A 54 -11.86 -3.75 9.08
CA THR A 54 -12.75 -4.58 8.28
C THR A 54 -13.71 -3.73 7.46
N ALA A 55 -13.63 -3.90 6.14
CA ALA A 55 -14.44 -3.14 5.20
C ALA A 55 -15.93 -3.52 5.32
N PRO A 56 -16.85 -2.55 5.39
CA PRO A 56 -18.27 -2.86 5.23
C PRO A 56 -18.53 -3.44 3.83
N GLN A 57 -19.58 -4.24 3.67
CA GLN A 57 -19.90 -4.88 2.37
C GLN A 57 -20.11 -3.88 1.22
N TRP A 58 -20.55 -2.66 1.54
CA TRP A 58 -20.80 -1.59 0.57
C TRP A 58 -19.57 -0.71 0.25
N ALA A 59 -18.41 -0.97 0.87
CA ALA A 59 -17.20 -0.18 0.62
C ALA A 59 -16.84 -0.14 -0.88
N PRO A 60 -16.68 1.05 -1.49
CA PRO A 60 -16.30 1.15 -2.90
C PRO A 60 -14.93 0.51 -3.17
N PRO A 61 -14.72 -0.16 -4.33
CA PRO A 61 -13.45 -0.81 -4.64
C PRO A 61 -12.23 0.10 -4.54
N GLY A 62 -12.35 1.36 -4.97
CA GLY A 62 -11.25 2.34 -4.91
C GLY A 62 -10.91 2.86 -3.51
N THR A 63 -11.54 2.32 -2.46
CA THR A 63 -11.19 2.56 -1.05
C THR A 63 -10.77 1.28 -0.32
N LEU A 64 -10.73 0.14 -1.04
CA LEU A 64 -10.63 -1.19 -0.48
C LEU A 64 -9.27 -1.83 -0.78
N VAL A 65 -8.67 -2.43 0.24
CA VAL A 65 -7.52 -3.31 0.11
C VAL A 65 -8.00 -4.76 0.17
N GLU A 66 -7.51 -5.59 -0.75
CA GLU A 66 -7.83 -7.01 -0.79
C GLU A 66 -6.52 -7.80 -0.83
N ILE A 67 -6.36 -8.77 0.08
CA ILE A 67 -5.21 -9.68 0.10
C ILE A 67 -5.61 -10.93 -0.66
N VAL A 68 -4.86 -11.24 -1.71
CA VAL A 68 -5.29 -12.19 -2.75
C VAL A 68 -4.19 -13.18 -3.09
N ARG A 69 -4.58 -14.30 -3.68
CA ARG A 69 -3.66 -15.23 -4.35
C ARG A 69 -4.04 -15.34 -5.82
N PRO A 70 -3.45 -14.52 -6.70
CA PRO A 70 -3.74 -14.59 -8.12
C PRO A 70 -3.28 -15.94 -8.69
N PRO A 71 -3.89 -16.39 -9.80
CA PRO A 71 -3.44 -17.59 -10.50
C PRO A 71 -2.12 -17.28 -11.23
N VAL A 72 -1.02 -17.19 -10.49
CA VAL A 72 0.29 -16.82 -11.03
C VAL A 72 0.67 -17.80 -12.14
N PRO A 73 0.85 -17.33 -13.39
CA PRO A 73 1.26 -18.21 -14.48
C PRO A 73 2.66 -18.76 -14.19
N ARG A 74 2.88 -20.03 -14.54
CA ARG A 74 4.23 -20.60 -14.57
C ARG A 74 4.92 -20.09 -15.85
N GLY A 75 6.01 -19.32 -15.72
CA GLY A 75 6.78 -18.81 -16.88
C GLY A 75 6.53 -17.33 -17.22
N GLU A 76 6.81 -16.95 -18.48
CA GLU A 76 6.91 -15.56 -18.95
C GLU A 76 5.58 -14.81 -19.16
N GLU A 77 4.41 -15.43 -18.92
CA GLU A 77 3.10 -14.81 -19.20
C GLU A 77 2.59 -13.86 -18.10
N LEU A 78 3.47 -13.10 -17.44
CA LEU A 78 3.05 -12.12 -16.41
C LEU A 78 2.14 -11.03 -16.98
N GLU A 79 2.36 -10.62 -18.23
CA GLU A 79 1.57 -9.59 -18.91
C GLU A 79 0.09 -10.00 -19.05
N GLY A 80 -0.21 -11.28 -19.26
CA GLY A 80 -1.57 -11.80 -19.44
C GLY A 80 -2.35 -12.03 -18.13
N LEU A 81 -1.71 -11.93 -16.96
CA LEU A 81 -2.35 -12.20 -15.67
C LEU A 81 -3.56 -11.29 -15.43
N ALA A 82 -3.43 -9.99 -15.73
CA ALA A 82 -4.47 -9.02 -15.43
C ALA A 82 -5.74 -9.25 -16.27
N ALA A 83 -5.58 -9.63 -17.54
CA ALA A 83 -6.70 -10.01 -18.41
C ALA A 83 -7.46 -11.22 -17.85
N ARG A 84 -6.75 -12.22 -17.31
CA ARG A 84 -7.34 -13.38 -16.63
C ARG A 84 -8.06 -13.02 -15.34
N MET A 85 -7.73 -11.88 -14.74
CA MET A 85 -8.40 -11.30 -13.58
C MET A 85 -9.56 -10.36 -13.96
N GLY A 86 -9.92 -10.30 -15.24
CA GLY A 86 -11.09 -9.56 -15.72
C GLY A 86 -10.82 -8.12 -16.15
N ASP A 87 -9.56 -7.71 -16.27
CA ASP A 87 -9.19 -6.39 -16.82
C ASP A 87 -8.12 -6.53 -17.90
N SER A 88 -8.55 -6.52 -19.17
CA SER A 88 -7.67 -6.59 -20.34
C SER A 88 -6.89 -5.29 -20.59
N ASP A 89 -7.32 -4.18 -19.99
CA ASP A 89 -6.72 -2.85 -20.18
C ASP A 89 -5.75 -2.49 -19.05
N ALA A 90 -5.59 -3.39 -18.07
CA ALA A 90 -4.65 -3.21 -16.98
C ALA A 90 -3.21 -3.17 -17.51
N ALA A 91 -2.47 -2.14 -17.10
CA ALA A 91 -1.09 -1.95 -17.52
C ALA A 91 -0.14 -2.73 -16.60
N TYR A 92 0.75 -3.54 -17.19
CA TYR A 92 1.90 -4.08 -16.47
C TYR A 92 2.92 -2.97 -16.21
N LEU A 93 3.30 -2.78 -14.96
CA LEU A 93 4.20 -1.70 -14.54
C LEU A 93 5.65 -2.19 -14.36
N GLY A 94 5.88 -3.49 -14.43
CA GLY A 94 7.18 -4.12 -14.25
C GLY A 94 7.34 -4.82 -12.89
N GLN A 95 8.60 -5.07 -12.53
CA GLN A 95 8.99 -5.74 -11.29
C GLN A 95 9.96 -4.90 -10.48
N ALA A 96 9.95 -5.11 -9.17
CA ALA A 96 10.95 -4.56 -8.27
C ALA A 96 11.56 -5.68 -7.42
N HIS A 97 12.87 -5.64 -7.28
CA HIS A 97 13.64 -6.51 -6.39
C HIS A 97 13.98 -5.76 -5.11
N ALA A 98 13.63 -6.33 -3.97
CA ALA A 98 13.98 -5.81 -2.66
C ALA A 98 15.03 -6.72 -2.01
N LYS A 99 16.05 -6.11 -1.41
CA LYS A 99 17.00 -6.80 -0.54
C LYS A 99 16.29 -7.30 0.73
N PRO A 100 16.86 -8.25 1.46
CA PRO A 100 16.43 -8.56 2.82
C PRO A 100 16.45 -7.31 3.72
N ASP A 101 15.63 -7.33 4.76
CA ASP A 101 15.64 -6.37 5.86
C ASP A 101 15.50 -4.88 5.50
N MET A 102 14.71 -4.56 4.47
CA MET A 102 14.43 -3.16 4.11
C MET A 102 13.16 -2.64 4.79
N VAL A 103 13.28 -1.54 5.55
CA VAL A 103 12.14 -0.86 6.20
C VAL A 103 11.09 -0.42 5.17
N THR A 104 11.53 0.19 4.07
CA THR A 104 10.70 0.46 2.88
C THR A 104 11.48 0.13 1.61
N THR A 105 10.79 -0.12 0.50
CA THR A 105 11.42 -0.73 -0.69
C THR A 105 11.43 0.15 -1.93
N THR A 106 10.67 1.25 -1.96
CA THR A 106 10.52 2.04 -3.19
C THR A 106 11.61 3.11 -3.28
N GLU A 107 12.41 3.01 -4.34
CA GLU A 107 13.43 4.00 -4.69
C GLU A 107 12.87 5.08 -5.63
N ASN A 108 13.25 6.33 -5.39
CA ASN A 108 13.16 7.38 -6.39
C ASN A 108 14.36 7.26 -7.34
N TYR A 109 14.14 6.67 -8.50
CA TYR A 109 15.18 6.46 -9.51
C TYR A 109 15.88 7.73 -10.00
N ALA A 110 15.24 8.91 -9.88
CA ALA A 110 15.86 10.16 -10.29
C ALA A 110 17.00 10.60 -9.35
N VAL A 111 16.93 10.22 -8.08
CA VAL A 111 17.90 10.63 -7.04
C VAL A 111 18.62 9.46 -6.38
N GLY A 112 18.20 8.21 -6.65
CA GLY A 112 18.81 7.00 -6.11
C GLY A 112 18.60 6.82 -4.60
N LYS A 113 17.48 7.32 -4.06
CA LYS A 113 17.15 7.28 -2.63
C LYS A 113 15.79 6.66 -2.39
N LEU A 114 15.58 6.09 -1.20
CA LEU A 114 14.29 5.57 -0.79
C LEU A 114 13.29 6.70 -0.49
N LEU A 115 12.09 6.58 -1.05
CA LEU A 115 11.00 7.55 -0.88
C LEU A 115 10.38 7.50 0.53
N GLY A 116 10.39 6.32 1.13
CA GLY A 116 9.52 5.96 2.24
C GLY A 116 8.07 5.77 1.79
N LEU A 117 7.16 5.79 2.76
CA LEU A 117 5.73 5.73 2.55
C LEU A 117 5.27 6.85 1.61
N HIS A 118 4.50 6.50 0.57
CA HIS A 118 4.13 7.42 -0.50
C HIS A 118 2.71 7.17 -1.03
N LEU A 119 2.23 8.14 -1.81
CA LEU A 119 1.09 7.96 -2.70
C LEU A 119 1.58 7.79 -4.13
N ASP A 120 0.97 6.86 -4.84
CA ASP A 120 1.05 6.83 -6.29
C ASP A 120 0.23 8.01 -6.88
N ASN A 121 0.58 8.43 -8.11
CA ASN A 121 -0.12 9.49 -8.84
C ASN A 121 -0.15 9.20 -10.35
N TRP A 122 -0.54 7.98 -10.73
CA TRP A 122 -0.64 7.53 -12.12
C TRP A 122 -1.76 8.24 -12.89
N ASP A 123 -2.94 8.34 -12.28
CA ASP A 123 -4.15 8.94 -12.84
C ASP A 123 -4.23 10.44 -12.59
N LYS A 124 -3.37 10.98 -11.70
CA LYS A 124 -3.29 12.41 -11.35
C LYS A 124 -4.66 12.99 -11.05
N LEU A 125 -5.39 12.36 -10.12
CA LEU A 125 -6.78 12.74 -9.80
C LEU A 125 -6.85 13.85 -8.76
N LEU A 126 -7.78 14.79 -8.97
CA LEU A 126 -8.16 15.77 -7.97
C LEU A 126 -8.74 15.10 -6.72
N TYR A 127 -8.69 15.83 -5.61
CA TYR A 127 -9.24 15.46 -4.30
C TYR A 127 -10.55 14.68 -4.39
N GLY A 128 -11.59 15.26 -4.98
CA GLY A 128 -12.94 14.68 -5.01
C GLY A 128 -13.06 13.38 -5.82
N ALA A 129 -12.06 13.09 -6.67
CA ALA A 129 -12.03 11.91 -7.53
C ALA A 129 -11.01 10.86 -7.08
N LYS A 130 -10.22 11.09 -6.02
CA LYS A 130 -9.08 10.23 -5.65
C LYS A 130 -9.48 8.76 -5.43
N ALA A 131 -10.65 8.50 -4.85
CA ALA A 131 -11.21 7.15 -4.66
C ALA A 131 -11.70 6.47 -5.97
N ARG A 132 -11.64 7.13 -7.12
CA ARG A 132 -11.97 6.57 -8.46
C ARG A 132 -10.73 6.13 -9.25
N GLY A 133 -9.55 6.33 -8.67
CA GLY A 133 -8.28 5.90 -9.25
C GLY A 133 -8.27 4.41 -9.51
N ARG A 134 -7.45 4.03 -10.50
CA ARG A 134 -7.09 2.64 -10.71
C ARG A 134 -6.44 2.09 -9.44
N ARG A 135 -6.64 0.79 -9.22
CA ARG A 135 -6.03 0.05 -8.12
C ARG A 135 -4.76 -0.61 -8.65
N ARG A 136 -3.81 -0.84 -7.75
CA ARG A 136 -2.58 -1.58 -8.05
C ARG A 136 -2.75 -3.02 -7.60
N LEU A 137 -2.52 -3.95 -8.51
CA LEU A 137 -2.26 -5.34 -8.19
C LEU A 137 -0.75 -5.48 -7.99
N ALA A 138 -0.34 -6.07 -6.87
CA ALA A 138 1.03 -6.47 -6.65
C ALA A 138 1.09 -7.94 -6.26
N VAL A 139 2.05 -8.68 -6.79
CA VAL A 139 2.25 -10.10 -6.48
C VAL A 139 3.67 -10.33 -6.02
N ASN A 140 3.84 -10.94 -4.85
CA ASN A 140 5.14 -11.39 -4.37
C ASN A 140 5.53 -12.68 -5.12
N HIS A 141 6.61 -12.66 -5.88
CA HIS A 141 7.20 -13.82 -6.54
C HIS A 141 8.27 -14.53 -5.70
N GLY A 142 8.64 -13.97 -4.54
CA GLY A 142 9.63 -14.55 -3.64
C GLY A 142 11.09 -14.28 -4.05
N PRO A 143 12.04 -15.08 -3.55
CA PRO A 143 11.83 -16.27 -2.70
C PRO A 143 11.31 -15.94 -1.29
N GLY A 144 11.67 -14.79 -0.73
CA GLY A 144 11.25 -14.37 0.60
C GLY A 144 9.82 -13.87 0.69
N SER A 145 9.28 -13.84 1.91
CA SER A 145 8.05 -13.09 2.18
C SER A 145 8.34 -11.58 2.12
N ARG A 146 7.28 -10.80 1.94
CA ARG A 146 7.34 -9.33 2.04
C ARG A 146 6.13 -8.80 2.76
N TYR A 147 6.14 -7.51 3.07
CA TYR A 147 4.99 -6.78 3.57
C TYR A 147 4.54 -5.72 2.57
N ILE A 148 3.24 -5.44 2.58
CA ILE A 148 2.69 -4.14 2.17
C ILE A 148 2.42 -3.35 3.45
N ILE A 149 2.93 -2.12 3.51
CA ILE A 149 2.64 -1.16 4.58
C ILE A 149 1.56 -0.21 4.07
N LEU A 150 0.56 0.07 4.90
CA LEU A 150 -0.60 0.90 4.57
C LEU A 150 -0.86 1.90 5.69
N GLY A 151 -1.04 3.17 5.35
CA GLY A 151 -1.50 4.20 6.28
C GLY A 151 -2.96 4.02 6.66
N ALA A 152 -3.26 4.25 7.93
CA ALA A 152 -4.63 4.19 8.47
C ALA A 152 -5.49 5.43 8.14
N LEU A 153 -4.89 6.44 7.50
CA LEU A 153 -5.54 7.65 6.97
C LEU A 153 -5.51 7.61 5.44
N ASP A 154 -6.58 8.13 4.83
CA ASP A 154 -6.68 8.28 3.38
C ASP A 154 -6.13 9.65 2.95
N ALA A 155 -5.78 9.73 1.67
CA ALA A 155 -5.20 10.93 1.07
C ALA A 155 -6.12 12.16 1.17
N GLN A 156 -7.44 11.97 1.18
CA GLN A 156 -8.41 13.06 1.32
C GLN A 156 -8.47 13.59 2.76
N ALA A 157 -8.39 12.74 3.78
CA ALA A 157 -8.37 13.12 5.17
C ALA A 157 -7.12 13.95 5.48
N VAL A 158 -5.97 13.48 4.98
CA VAL A 158 -4.70 14.18 5.12
C VAL A 158 -4.72 15.50 4.35
N CYS A 159 -5.08 15.50 3.06
CA CYS A 159 -5.15 16.73 2.26
C CYS A 159 -6.06 17.82 2.88
N ARG A 160 -7.23 17.47 3.42
CA ARG A 160 -8.10 18.44 4.13
C ARG A 160 -7.45 19.03 5.38
N ALA A 161 -6.65 18.24 6.09
CA ALA A 161 -6.04 18.67 7.33
C ALA A 161 -4.92 19.70 7.10
N ILE A 162 -4.11 19.52 6.04
CA ILE A 162 -3.02 20.46 5.69
C ILE A 162 -3.51 21.66 4.87
N HIS A 163 -4.53 21.45 4.03
CA HIS A 163 -5.02 22.46 3.09
C HIS A 163 -6.51 22.80 3.32
N PRO A 164 -6.91 23.27 4.51
CA PRO A 164 -8.32 23.34 4.90
C PRO A 164 -9.16 24.30 4.05
N THR A 165 -8.55 25.27 3.37
CA THR A 165 -9.24 26.31 2.60
C THR A 165 -9.44 25.97 1.12
N ASP A 166 -8.59 25.12 0.53
CA ASP A 166 -8.57 24.86 -0.91
C ASP A 166 -8.36 23.38 -1.29
N TYR A 167 -8.46 22.44 -0.34
CA TYR A 167 -8.25 20.99 -0.58
C TYR A 167 -9.02 20.45 -1.80
N HIS A 168 -10.21 20.97 -2.10
CA HIS A 168 -11.05 20.51 -3.20
C HIS A 168 -10.43 20.75 -4.59
N LEU A 169 -9.50 21.71 -4.72
CA LEU A 169 -8.77 22.02 -5.95
C LEU A 169 -7.41 21.31 -6.04
N ARG A 170 -7.02 20.54 -5.01
CA ARG A 170 -5.70 19.93 -4.91
C ARG A 170 -5.68 18.51 -5.44
N TYR A 171 -4.46 18.07 -5.76
CA TYR A 171 -4.11 16.69 -6.06
C TYR A 171 -3.37 16.13 -4.83
N PRO A 172 -4.01 15.29 -4.01
CA PRO A 172 -3.35 14.72 -2.85
C PRO A 172 -2.04 14.02 -3.22
N HIS A 173 -0.95 14.33 -2.50
CA HIS A 173 0.40 13.88 -2.83
C HIS A 173 1.15 13.36 -1.59
N THR A 174 2.24 12.62 -1.80
CA THR A 174 3.17 12.18 -0.74
C THR A 174 3.62 13.31 0.19
N ASN A 175 3.78 14.53 -0.35
CA ASN A 175 4.24 15.68 0.43
C ASN A 175 3.19 16.12 1.46
N ASP A 176 1.91 15.92 1.20
CA ASP A 176 0.85 16.23 2.18
C ASP A 176 1.04 15.37 3.44
N TYR A 177 1.45 14.11 3.30
CA TYR A 177 1.76 13.24 4.45
C TYR A 177 3.05 13.65 5.17
N ARG A 178 4.09 14.04 4.41
CA ARG A 178 5.34 14.55 5.00
C ARG A 178 5.06 15.78 5.86
N GLU A 179 4.29 16.74 5.34
CA GLU A 179 3.85 17.94 6.05
C GLU A 179 2.95 17.60 7.25
N HIS A 180 2.01 16.66 7.09
CA HIS A 180 1.12 16.21 8.17
C HIS A 180 1.90 15.70 9.38
N VAL A 181 2.87 14.80 9.15
CA VAL A 181 3.70 14.22 10.21
C VAL A 181 4.67 15.27 10.78
N ALA A 182 5.25 16.12 9.94
CA ALA A 182 6.13 17.20 10.38
C ALA A 182 5.41 18.22 11.29
N ALA A 183 4.11 18.44 11.08
CA ALA A 183 3.24 19.24 11.96
C ALA A 183 2.90 18.54 13.29
N GLY A 184 3.39 17.31 13.52
CA GLY A 184 3.15 16.54 14.74
C GLY A 184 1.82 15.77 14.75
N HIS A 185 1.12 15.71 13.62
CA HIS A 185 -0.10 14.92 13.55
C HIS A 185 0.21 13.42 13.44
N PRO A 186 -0.45 12.57 14.24
CA PRO A 186 -0.14 11.15 14.28
C PRO A 186 -0.63 10.44 13.02
N VAL A 187 0.20 9.55 12.48
CA VAL A 187 -0.17 8.58 11.45
C VAL A 187 0.18 7.19 11.96
N GLN A 188 -0.82 6.31 11.92
CA GLN A 188 -0.64 4.88 12.14
C GLN A 188 -0.52 4.16 10.82
N VAL A 189 0.27 3.09 10.81
CA VAL A 189 0.42 2.19 9.67
C VAL A 189 0.18 0.76 10.11
N VAL A 190 -0.30 -0.04 9.17
CA VAL A 190 -0.44 -1.50 9.29
C VAL A 190 0.48 -2.11 8.26
N ARG A 191 1.26 -3.13 8.64
CA ARG A 191 1.96 -3.99 7.68
C ARG A 191 1.23 -5.31 7.56
N ILE A 192 1.10 -5.83 6.35
CA ILE A 192 0.41 -7.09 6.07
C ILE A 192 1.38 -8.03 5.38
N ARG A 193 1.62 -9.22 5.96
CA ARG A 193 2.55 -10.23 5.42
C ARG A 193 1.99 -10.90 4.17
N LEU A 194 2.84 -11.02 3.14
CA LEU A 194 2.58 -11.63 1.84
C LEU A 194 3.64 -12.69 1.56
N ALA A 195 3.22 -13.97 1.59
CA ALA A 195 4.09 -15.07 1.17
C ALA A 195 4.30 -15.07 -0.36
N PRO A 196 5.30 -15.79 -0.89
CA PRO A 196 5.42 -16.03 -2.32
C PRO A 196 4.12 -16.58 -2.93
N GLY A 197 3.70 -16.02 -4.05
CA GLY A 197 2.43 -16.28 -4.73
C GLY A 197 1.24 -15.48 -4.19
N GLU A 198 1.37 -14.81 -3.05
CA GLU A 198 0.34 -13.90 -2.51
C GLU A 198 0.57 -12.46 -2.99
N GLY A 199 -0.48 -11.67 -2.91
CA GLY A 199 -0.48 -10.30 -3.41
C GLY A 199 -1.57 -9.45 -2.78
N TYR A 200 -1.69 -8.22 -3.28
CA TYR A 200 -2.76 -7.32 -2.90
C TYR A 200 -3.36 -6.63 -4.12
N ILE A 201 -4.63 -6.22 -3.99
CA ILE A 201 -5.26 -5.21 -4.83
C ILE A 201 -5.58 -4.01 -3.93
N ALA A 202 -4.93 -2.87 -4.16
CA ALA A 202 -5.04 -1.70 -3.29
C ALA A 202 -5.12 -0.38 -4.08
N PRO A 203 -5.87 0.63 -3.59
CA PRO A 203 -5.89 1.96 -4.20
C PRO A 203 -4.68 2.76 -3.70
N THR A 204 -3.51 2.50 -4.26
CA THR A 204 -2.22 3.11 -3.86
C THR A 204 -2.11 4.60 -4.12
N GLU A 205 -3.05 5.15 -4.90
CA GLU A 205 -3.26 6.58 -5.04
C GLU A 205 -4.10 7.20 -3.92
N TYR A 206 -4.92 6.41 -3.24
CA TYR A 206 -5.83 6.85 -2.20
C TYR A 206 -5.28 6.62 -0.79
N LEU A 207 -4.43 5.60 -0.62
CA LEU A 207 -3.84 5.21 0.66
C LEU A 207 -2.32 5.35 0.61
N LEU A 208 -1.76 5.92 1.68
CA LEU A 208 -0.32 5.95 1.91
C LEU A 208 0.20 4.51 1.97
N HIS A 209 1.28 4.20 1.27
CA HIS A 209 1.81 2.84 1.23
C HIS A 209 3.30 2.76 0.89
N ASP A 210 3.91 1.60 1.13
CA ASP A 210 5.16 1.14 0.51
C ASP A 210 5.26 -0.38 0.75
N GLY A 211 6.13 -1.07 0.03
CA GLY A 211 6.55 -2.41 0.40
C GLY A 211 7.65 -2.41 1.46
N SER A 212 7.81 -3.54 2.16
CA SER A 212 8.87 -3.77 3.14
C SER A 212 9.33 -5.23 3.12
N THR A 213 10.59 -5.46 3.46
CA THR A 213 11.19 -6.78 3.72
C THR A 213 11.84 -6.83 5.10
N GLU A 214 11.49 -5.89 5.97
CA GLU A 214 12.01 -5.79 7.34
C GLU A 214 11.83 -7.11 8.12
N GLY A 215 12.90 -7.57 8.76
CA GLY A 215 12.93 -8.84 9.48
C GLY A 215 12.80 -10.09 8.61
N GLN A 216 12.97 -9.97 7.28
CA GLN A 216 13.06 -11.11 6.37
C GLN A 216 14.52 -11.36 6.01
N GLU A 217 14.93 -12.62 6.01
CA GLU A 217 16.31 -13.04 5.68
C GLU A 217 16.54 -13.16 4.16
N GLU A 218 15.49 -13.44 3.41
CA GLU A 218 15.55 -13.63 1.96
C GLU A 218 15.10 -12.37 1.19
N PRO A 219 15.66 -12.10 0.01
CA PRO A 219 15.16 -11.06 -0.88
C PRO A 219 13.77 -11.40 -1.40
N SER A 220 13.07 -10.40 -1.91
CA SER A 220 11.76 -10.60 -2.55
C SER A 220 11.68 -9.85 -3.87
N THR A 221 11.07 -10.48 -4.87
CA THR A 221 10.66 -9.84 -6.12
C THR A 221 9.15 -9.64 -6.12
N ALA A 222 8.66 -8.45 -6.45
CA ALA A 222 7.24 -8.26 -6.76
C ALA A 222 7.00 -7.69 -8.14
N ALA A 223 5.94 -8.16 -8.77
CA ALA A 223 5.42 -7.67 -10.03
C ALA A 223 4.18 -6.80 -9.79
N PHE A 224 3.96 -5.81 -10.64
CA PHE A 224 2.91 -4.82 -10.45
C PHE A 224 2.08 -4.58 -11.71
N TRP A 225 0.78 -4.38 -11.51
CA TRP A 225 -0.15 -3.97 -12.56
C TRP A 225 -1.04 -2.84 -12.03
N LEU A 226 -1.50 -1.98 -12.93
CA LEU A 226 -2.42 -0.89 -12.65
C LEU A 226 -3.69 -1.06 -13.48
N GLY A 227 -4.82 -1.24 -12.80
CA GLY A 227 -6.09 -1.59 -13.46
C GLY A 227 -7.32 -1.26 -12.62
N ARG A 228 -8.46 -1.79 -13.04
CA ARG A 228 -9.78 -1.61 -12.44
C ARG A 228 -10.36 -2.98 -12.10
N TRP A 229 -10.13 -3.42 -10.88
CA TRP A 229 -10.74 -4.63 -10.36
C TRP A 229 -11.91 -4.31 -9.44
N PRO A 230 -13.09 -4.93 -9.64
CA PRO A 230 -14.17 -4.86 -8.68
C PRO A 230 -13.75 -5.53 -7.36
N ARG A 231 -14.52 -5.27 -6.29
CA ARG A 231 -14.41 -6.05 -5.06
C ARG A 231 -14.65 -7.53 -5.37
N GLY A 232 -13.85 -8.41 -4.80
CA GLY A 232 -14.00 -9.85 -4.95
C GLY A 232 -13.62 -10.36 -6.33
N ALA A 233 -12.81 -9.61 -7.10
CA ALA A 233 -12.23 -10.10 -8.36
C ALA A 233 -11.43 -11.40 -8.15
N LEU A 234 -10.89 -11.58 -6.94
CA LEU A 234 -10.34 -12.84 -6.44
C LEU A 234 -10.86 -13.09 -5.01
N PRO A 235 -10.90 -14.35 -4.55
CA PRO A 235 -11.15 -14.66 -3.15
C PRO A 235 -10.13 -13.95 -2.23
N SER A 236 -10.63 -13.30 -1.19
CA SER A 236 -9.79 -12.77 -0.12
C SER A 236 -9.14 -13.92 0.66
N LEU A 237 -7.87 -13.76 1.04
CA LEU A 237 -7.14 -14.69 1.90
C LEU A 237 -7.41 -14.48 3.40
N ILE A 238 -8.11 -13.41 3.74
CA ILE A 238 -8.43 -12.96 5.10
C ILE A 238 -9.89 -12.53 5.19
#